data_AF-A0A2I0L2Q3-F1
#
_entry.id   AF-A0A2I0L2Q3-F1
#
_cell.length_a   1.000
_cell.length_b   1.000
_cell.length_c   1.000
_cell.angle_alpha   90.00
_cell.angle_beta   90.00
_cell.angle_gamma   90.00
#
_symmetry.space_group_name_H-M   'P 1'
#
loop_
_entity.id
_entity.type
_entity.pdbx_description
1 polymer ?
#
loop_
_entity_poly.entity_id
_entity_poly.type
_entity_poly.pdbx_seq_one_letter_code
_entity_poly.pdbx_strand_id
1 'polypeptide(L)'
;MEKSGVRGLVLDDSVLVAAGEAGSATQPRPGAESLLRHLRHSGIPTRIACGEDLPAEKLCLLKKMAASYSFECFALDVASTELGGAFNDGEGCVIYVISSSKKDVCTSLNHCNLLTIVLYIHGESQSPSLLYINTLGELPLTLCNLIKQVAGSNLLKVGYIMKPSRAEDFAK
;
A
#
# COMPACT_ATOMS: atom_id res chain seq x y z
N MET A 1 -13.71 -17.99 -5.62
CA MET A 1 -13.75 -16.55 -5.31
C MET A 1 -14.82 -15.93 -6.19
N GLU A 2 -15.95 -15.55 -5.60
CA GLU A 2 -16.92 -14.66 -6.25
C GLU A 2 -16.22 -13.35 -6.66
N LYS A 3 -16.72 -12.71 -7.73
CA LYS A 3 -16.09 -11.56 -8.39
C LYS A 3 -16.19 -10.30 -7.52
N SER A 4 -15.38 -10.24 -6.49
CA SER A 4 -15.36 -9.14 -5.53
C SER A 4 -14.21 -8.19 -5.86
N GLY A 5 -14.53 -6.96 -6.27
CA GLY A 5 -13.58 -5.91 -6.68
C GLY A 5 -12.54 -5.52 -5.62
N VAL A 6 -11.53 -4.71 -5.99
CA VAL A 6 -10.61 -4.13 -5.00
C VAL A 6 -11.33 -3.02 -4.23
N ARG A 7 -11.48 -3.20 -2.92
CA ARG A 7 -12.18 -2.27 -2.02
C ARG A 7 -11.30 -1.11 -1.56
N GLY A 8 -10.03 -1.39 -1.36
CA GLY A 8 -9.10 -0.41 -0.83
C GLY A 8 -7.68 -0.91 -0.72
N LEU A 9 -6.79 0.03 -0.43
CA LEU A 9 -5.36 -0.16 -0.30
C LEU A 9 -4.91 0.32 1.08
N VAL A 10 -4.18 -0.54 1.79
CA VAL A 10 -3.49 -0.18 3.03
C VAL A 10 -1.98 -0.21 2.78
N LEU A 11 -1.30 0.88 3.11
CA LEU A 11 0.16 0.97 3.09
C LEU A 11 0.69 0.92 4.52
N ASP A 12 1.51 -0.08 4.84
CA ASP A 12 2.21 -0.13 6.13
C ASP A 12 3.30 0.96 6.23
N ASP A 13 3.54 1.45 7.44
CA ASP A 13 4.61 2.41 7.72
C ASP A 13 5.98 1.99 7.18
N SER A 14 6.28 0.69 7.16
CA SER A 14 7.55 0.12 6.68
C SER A 14 7.75 0.28 5.17
N VAL A 15 6.66 0.48 4.42
CA VAL A 15 6.65 0.67 2.96
C VAL A 15 6.88 2.13 2.60
N LEU A 16 6.48 3.06 3.47
CA LEU A 16 6.59 4.50 3.20
C LEU A 16 7.85 5.11 3.79
N VAL A 17 8.33 4.60 4.92
CA VAL A 17 9.46 5.17 5.66
C VAL A 17 10.51 4.10 5.91
N ALA A 18 11.76 4.44 5.64
CA ALA A 18 12.87 3.52 5.88
C ALA A 18 13.07 3.30 7.38
N ALA A 19 13.59 2.11 7.75
CA ALA A 19 14.12 1.93 9.10
C ALA A 19 15.36 2.84 9.21
N GLY A 20 15.32 3.80 10.14
CA GLY A 20 16.47 4.65 10.42
C GLY A 20 17.59 3.82 11.06
N GLU A 21 18.83 4.07 10.66
CA GLU A 21 19.99 3.65 11.44
C GLU A 21 20.11 4.58 12.66
N ALA A 22 20.69 4.11 13.75
CA ALA A 22 20.83 4.92 14.96
C ALA A 22 21.56 6.24 14.65
N GLY A 23 20.83 7.37 14.72
CA GLY A 23 21.35 8.71 14.44
C GLY A 23 21.08 9.25 13.03
N SER A 24 20.42 8.50 12.14
CA SER A 24 19.96 9.03 10.85
C SER A 24 18.56 9.62 10.95
N ALA A 25 18.32 10.70 10.19
CA ALA A 25 17.00 11.33 10.13
C ALA A 25 15.98 10.37 9.52
N THR A 26 14.76 10.39 10.04
CA THR A 26 13.69 9.57 9.48
C THR A 26 13.32 10.09 8.10
N GLN A 27 13.49 9.27 7.06
CA GLN A 27 13.24 9.68 5.67
C GLN A 27 12.23 8.77 4.94
N PRO A 28 11.41 9.35 4.03
CA PRO A 28 10.58 8.58 3.14
C PRO A 28 11.42 7.64 2.27
N ARG A 29 10.88 6.46 1.95
CA ARG A 29 11.51 5.56 0.99
C ARG A 29 11.51 6.15 -0.42
N PRO A 30 12.52 5.81 -1.24
CA PRO A 30 12.52 6.17 -2.65
C PRO A 30 11.21 5.76 -3.34
N GLY A 31 10.56 6.74 -3.98
CA GLY A 31 9.29 6.53 -4.69
C GLY A 31 8.04 6.66 -3.83
N ALA A 32 8.13 6.84 -2.51
CA ALA A 32 6.97 6.96 -1.63
C ALA A 32 6.08 8.16 -2.00
N GLU A 33 6.65 9.35 -2.15
CA GLU A 33 5.90 10.55 -2.55
C GLU A 33 5.28 10.42 -3.95
N SER A 34 6.01 9.84 -4.90
CA SER A 34 5.51 9.58 -6.26
C SER A 34 4.32 8.64 -6.23
N LEU A 35 4.41 7.56 -5.44
CA LEU A 35 3.32 6.62 -5.25
C LEU A 35 2.09 7.29 -4.61
N LEU A 36 2.27 8.03 -3.51
CA LEU A 36 1.17 8.71 -2.83
C LEU A 36 0.48 9.73 -3.74
N ARG A 37 1.26 10.46 -4.57
CA ARG A 37 0.72 11.34 -5.60
C ARG A 37 -0.16 10.55 -6.59
N HIS A 38 0.32 9.42 -7.10
CA HIS A 38 -0.49 8.60 -8.03
C HIS A 38 -1.75 8.04 -7.36
N LEU A 39 -1.64 7.55 -6.12
CA LEU A 39 -2.78 6.96 -5.40
C LEU A 39 -3.87 7.99 -5.11
N ARG A 40 -3.50 9.24 -4.80
CA ARG A 40 -4.45 10.34 -4.58
C ARG A 40 -5.40 10.53 -5.77
N HIS A 41 -4.91 10.28 -6.97
CA HIS A 41 -5.67 10.45 -8.21
C HIS A 41 -6.22 9.13 -8.79
N SER A 42 -5.98 8.00 -8.11
CA SER A 42 -6.35 6.67 -8.63
C SER A 42 -7.81 6.30 -8.40
N GLY A 43 -8.51 7.03 -7.52
CA GLY A 43 -9.86 6.68 -7.05
C GLY A 43 -9.90 5.44 -6.13
N ILE A 44 -8.76 4.81 -5.82
CA ILE A 44 -8.68 3.68 -4.89
C ILE A 44 -8.65 4.23 -3.46
N PRO A 45 -9.61 3.87 -2.59
CA PRO A 45 -9.57 4.22 -1.19
C PRO A 45 -8.24 3.77 -0.57
N THR A 46 -7.44 4.71 -0.07
CA THR A 46 -6.08 4.46 0.41
C THR A 46 -5.95 4.91 1.87
N ARG A 47 -5.42 4.04 2.73
CA ARG A 47 -5.12 4.34 4.14
C ARG A 47 -3.70 3.93 4.50
N ILE A 48 -3.15 4.57 5.54
CA ILE A 48 -1.79 4.32 6.02
C ILE A 48 -1.86 3.66 7.40
N ALA A 49 -1.35 2.43 7.49
CA ALA A 49 -1.23 1.69 8.75
C ALA A 49 0.04 2.14 9.49
N CYS A 50 -0.13 2.54 10.74
CA CYS A 50 0.94 2.92 11.66
C CYS A 50 1.05 1.87 12.76
N GLY A 51 2.20 1.21 12.92
CA GLY A 51 2.45 0.34 14.07
C GLY A 51 2.32 1.06 15.42
N GLU A 52 1.91 0.33 16.46
CA GLU A 52 1.63 0.89 17.79
C GLU A 52 2.85 1.55 18.45
N ASP A 53 4.04 0.94 18.30
CA ASP A 53 5.29 1.39 18.92
C ASP A 53 6.19 2.20 17.99
N LEU A 54 5.59 2.98 17.08
CA LEU A 54 6.35 3.81 16.14
C LEU A 54 7.07 4.98 16.87
N PRO A 55 8.35 5.23 16.57
CA PRO A 55 9.04 6.43 17.04
C PRO A 55 8.27 7.71 16.67
N ALA A 56 8.23 8.68 17.58
CA ALA A 56 7.45 9.91 17.41
C ALA A 56 7.82 10.69 16.12
N GLU A 57 9.10 10.71 15.76
CA GLU A 57 9.58 11.34 14.52
C GLU A 57 8.99 10.66 13.27
N LYS A 58 8.99 9.33 13.24
CA LYS A 58 8.42 8.53 12.15
C LYS A 58 6.91 8.70 12.06
N LEU A 59 6.21 8.67 13.18
CA LEU A 59 4.77 8.92 13.21
C LEU A 59 4.42 10.34 12.72
N CYS A 60 5.22 11.34 13.11
CA CYS A 60 5.05 12.73 12.66
C CYS A 60 5.24 12.85 11.14
N LEU A 61 6.27 12.20 10.58
CA LEU A 61 6.49 12.16 9.14
C LEU A 61 5.32 11.50 8.39
N LEU A 62 4.85 10.34 8.86
CA LEU A 62 3.73 9.62 8.26
C LEU A 62 2.45 10.48 8.25
N LYS A 63 2.13 11.13 9.38
CA LYS A 63 0.97 12.03 9.47
C LYS A 63 1.09 13.23 8.53
N LYS A 64 2.30 13.81 8.39
CA LYS A 64 2.55 14.88 7.42
C LYS A 64 2.34 14.41 5.99
N MET A 65 2.87 13.24 5.62
CA MET A 65 2.67 12.65 4.29
C MET A 65 1.19 12.39 4.03
N ALA A 66 0.49 11.75 4.99
CA ALA A 66 -0.93 11.47 4.90
C ALA A 66 -1.75 12.75 4.67
N ALA A 67 -1.49 13.80 5.46
CA ALA A 67 -2.14 15.10 5.31
C ALA A 67 -1.90 15.72 3.92
N SER A 68 -0.67 15.69 3.41
CA SER A 68 -0.32 16.24 2.09
C SER A 68 -1.06 15.59 0.93
N TYR A 69 -1.43 14.31 1.05
CA TYR A 69 -2.12 13.56 0.02
C TYR A 69 -3.58 13.24 0.37
N SER A 70 -4.10 13.81 1.47
CA SER A 70 -5.47 13.61 1.96
C SER A 70 -5.81 12.14 2.27
N PHE A 71 -4.85 11.41 2.84
CA PHE A 71 -5.04 10.06 3.35
C PHE A 71 -5.23 10.03 4.87
N GLU A 72 -5.86 8.97 5.36
CA GLU A 72 -6.04 8.72 6.79
C GLU A 72 -4.93 7.79 7.30
N CYS A 73 -4.36 8.13 8.46
CA CYS A 73 -3.52 7.23 9.24
C CYS A 73 -4.36 6.54 10.32
N PHE A 74 -4.11 5.26 10.57
CA PHE A 74 -4.71 4.53 11.67
C PHE A 74 -3.68 3.64 12.36
N ALA A 75 -3.91 3.34 13.65
CA ALA A 75 -3.09 2.40 14.39
C ALA A 75 -3.43 0.97 13.94
N LEU A 76 -2.42 0.22 13.52
CA LEU A 76 -2.61 -1.18 13.15
C LEU A 76 -2.50 -2.05 14.41
N ASP A 77 -3.65 -2.48 14.92
CA ASP A 77 -3.71 -3.53 15.93
C ASP A 77 -3.57 -4.90 15.24
N VAL A 78 -2.36 -5.46 15.28
CA VAL A 78 -2.05 -6.78 14.73
C VAL A 78 -2.79 -7.90 15.48
N ALA A 79 -3.11 -7.68 16.75
CA ALA A 79 -3.87 -8.63 17.58
C ALA A 79 -5.36 -8.62 17.23
N SER A 80 -5.90 -7.50 16.73
CA SER A 80 -7.31 -7.40 16.37
C SER A 80 -7.71 -8.24 15.17
N THR A 81 -6.77 -8.75 14.34
CA THR A 81 -7.05 -9.49 13.09
C THR A 81 -7.87 -8.70 12.04
N GLU A 82 -8.58 -7.65 12.41
CA GLU A 82 -9.56 -6.97 11.56
C GLU A 82 -8.95 -5.80 10.79
N LEU A 83 -8.06 -6.09 9.84
CA LEU A 83 -7.79 -5.12 8.77
C LEU A 83 -9.07 -4.84 7.94
N GLY A 84 -10.05 -5.73 8.02
CA GLY A 84 -11.38 -5.59 7.43
C GLY A 84 -12.11 -4.32 7.90
N GLY A 85 -11.95 -3.91 9.17
CA GLY A 85 -12.54 -2.67 9.68
C GLY A 85 -11.90 -1.39 9.13
N ALA A 86 -10.76 -1.50 8.46
CA ALA A 86 -10.13 -0.38 7.77
C ALA A 86 -10.86 0.03 6.49
N PHE A 87 -11.94 -0.65 6.09
CA PHE A 87 -12.86 -0.17 5.06
C PHE A 87 -14.28 -0.57 5.46
N ASN A 88 -15.30 0.16 5.04
CA ASN A 88 -16.68 -0.20 5.36
C ASN A 88 -16.99 -1.66 4.95
N ASP A 89 -17.84 -2.32 5.72
CA ASP A 89 -18.34 -3.66 5.40
C ASP A 89 -18.93 -3.69 3.99
N GLY A 90 -18.60 -4.73 3.22
CA GLY A 90 -18.92 -4.81 1.81
C GLY A 90 -18.34 -6.05 1.14
N GLU A 91 -18.64 -6.21 -0.15
CA GLU A 91 -17.95 -7.14 -1.04
C GLU A 91 -16.62 -6.52 -1.51
N GLY A 92 -15.56 -7.32 -1.59
CA GLY A 92 -14.30 -6.93 -2.23
C GLY A 92 -13.07 -7.33 -1.44
N CYS A 93 -11.90 -7.32 -2.08
CA CYS A 93 -10.62 -7.54 -1.43
C CYS A 93 -9.94 -6.22 -1.00
N VAL A 94 -9.33 -6.23 0.17
CA VAL A 94 -8.40 -5.18 0.61
C VAL A 94 -7.00 -5.60 0.20
N ILE A 95 -6.23 -4.69 -0.39
CA ILE A 95 -4.83 -4.92 -0.71
C ILE A 95 -3.99 -4.33 0.41
N TYR A 96 -3.15 -5.14 1.03
CA TYR A 96 -2.22 -4.70 2.06
C TYR A 96 -0.79 -4.76 1.54
N VAL A 97 -0.10 -3.63 1.59
CA VAL A 97 1.29 -3.53 1.14
C VAL A 97 2.18 -3.40 2.36
N ILE A 98 3.13 -4.32 2.49
CA ILE A 98 4.04 -4.41 3.63
C ILE A 98 5.48 -4.56 3.16
N SER A 99 6.45 -4.10 3.95
CA SER A 99 7.85 -4.42 3.70
C SER A 99 8.14 -5.88 4.05
N SER A 100 9.07 -6.49 3.33
CA SER A 100 9.56 -7.83 3.63
C SER A 100 10.09 -7.97 5.07
N SER A 101 10.66 -6.91 5.65
CA SER A 101 11.08 -6.84 7.06
C SER A 101 9.99 -7.10 8.10
N LYS A 102 8.71 -6.99 7.73
CA LYS A 102 7.56 -7.30 8.59
C LYS A 102 6.72 -8.46 8.02
N LYS A 103 7.25 -9.26 7.09
CA LYS A 103 6.52 -10.32 6.40
C LYS A 103 5.88 -11.33 7.35
N ASP A 104 6.55 -11.67 8.45
CA ASP A 104 6.07 -12.66 9.43
C ASP A 104 4.83 -12.18 10.20
N VAL A 105 4.62 -10.86 10.29
CA VAL A 105 3.43 -10.24 10.88
C VAL A 105 2.20 -10.43 9.99
N CYS A 106 2.40 -10.71 8.70
CA CYS A 106 1.31 -10.83 7.74
C CYS A 106 0.81 -12.27 7.53
N THR A 107 1.62 -13.29 7.83
CA THR A 107 1.19 -14.69 7.70
C THR A 107 0.09 -15.07 8.71
N SER A 108 -0.07 -14.27 9.78
CA SER A 108 -1.14 -14.38 10.76
C SER A 108 -2.45 -13.69 10.36
N LEU A 109 -2.44 -12.75 9.40
CA LEU A 109 -3.63 -12.02 8.93
C LEU A 109 -4.40 -12.84 7.87
N ASN A 110 -4.91 -14.01 8.27
CA ASN A 110 -5.67 -14.90 7.38
C ASN A 110 -7.15 -14.53 7.34
N HIS A 111 -7.49 -13.47 6.60
CA HIS A 111 -8.88 -13.11 6.31
C HIS A 111 -9.23 -13.38 4.85
N CYS A 112 -10.43 -13.93 4.61
CA CYS A 112 -10.88 -14.39 3.30
C CYS A 112 -10.91 -13.32 2.18
N ASN A 113 -10.67 -12.05 2.52
CA ASN A 113 -10.74 -10.91 1.61
C ASN A 113 -9.49 -10.01 1.66
N LEU A 114 -8.34 -10.52 2.13
CA LEU A 114 -7.08 -9.77 2.15
C LEU A 114 -6.10 -10.29 1.09
N LEU A 115 -5.52 -9.39 0.31
CA LEU A 115 -4.42 -9.70 -0.61
C LEU A 115 -3.16 -8.94 -0.18
N THR A 116 -2.09 -9.67 0.11
CA THR A 116 -0.82 -9.06 0.54
C THR A 116 0.16 -8.91 -0.61
N ILE A 117 0.71 -7.70 -0.76
CA ILE A 117 1.85 -7.38 -1.61
C ILE A 117 3.04 -7.04 -0.71
N VAL A 118 4.18 -7.69 -0.94
CA VAL A 118 5.41 -7.50 -0.17
C VAL A 118 6.39 -6.66 -0.98
N LEU A 119 6.78 -5.51 -0.44
CA LEU A 119 7.94 -4.75 -0.93
C LEU A 119 9.21 -5.47 -0.49
N TYR A 120 9.88 -6.10 -1.45
CA TYR A 120 11.11 -6.83 -1.25
C TYR A 120 12.25 -5.88 -0.91
N ILE A 121 12.84 -6.06 0.28
CA ILE A 121 14.08 -5.42 0.68
C ILE A 121 15.18 -6.48 0.56
N HIS A 122 16.30 -6.09 -0.04
CA HIS A 122 17.40 -6.99 -0.37
C HIS A 122 17.86 -7.80 0.86
N GLY A 123 17.91 -9.14 0.73
CA GLY A 123 18.46 -10.03 1.77
C GLY A 123 17.50 -11.07 2.36
N GLU A 124 16.25 -11.14 1.91
CA GLU A 124 15.24 -12.03 2.51
C GLU A 124 14.73 -13.13 1.55
N SER A 125 14.20 -14.22 2.10
CA SER A 125 13.70 -15.34 1.29
C SER A 125 12.26 -15.11 0.81
N GLN A 126 12.04 -15.27 -0.49
CA GLN A 126 10.72 -15.16 -1.10
C GLN A 126 9.89 -16.42 -0.83
N SER A 127 8.67 -16.26 -0.33
CA SER A 127 7.68 -17.33 -0.25
C SER A 127 6.83 -17.34 -1.53
N PRO A 128 6.64 -18.48 -2.20
CA PRO A 128 5.90 -18.53 -3.47
C PRO A 128 4.41 -18.17 -3.33
N SER A 129 3.88 -18.09 -2.11
CA SER A 129 2.49 -17.77 -1.80
C SER A 129 2.17 -16.26 -1.75
N LEU A 130 3.18 -15.38 -1.83
CA LEU A 130 2.99 -13.92 -1.73
C LEU A 130 3.38 -13.21 -3.03
N LEU A 131 2.75 -12.06 -3.29
CA LEU A 131 3.13 -11.18 -4.40
C LEU A 131 4.26 -10.26 -3.93
N TYR A 132 5.32 -10.14 -4.73
CA TYR A 132 6.47 -9.29 -4.42
C TYR A 132 6.61 -8.16 -5.45
N ILE A 133 7.01 -6.99 -4.97
CA ILE A 133 7.49 -5.87 -5.79
C ILE A 133 8.88 -5.47 -5.30
N ASN A 134 9.77 -5.05 -6.20
CA ASN A 134 11.13 -4.64 -5.82
C ASN A 134 11.21 -3.15 -5.50
N THR A 135 10.32 -2.37 -6.12
CA THR A 135 10.27 -0.92 -5.96
C THR A 135 8.84 -0.44 -5.76
N LEU A 136 8.66 0.70 -5.08
CA LEU A 136 7.34 1.33 -4.95
C LEU A 136 6.75 1.77 -6.31
N GLY A 137 7.61 1.98 -7.31
CA GLY A 137 7.19 2.32 -8.67
C GLY A 137 6.47 1.18 -9.40
N GLU A 138 6.66 -0.08 -8.98
CA GLU A 138 5.96 -1.24 -9.55
C GLU A 138 4.52 -1.36 -9.04
N LEU A 139 4.22 -0.82 -7.85
CA LEU A 139 2.92 -1.01 -7.20
C LEU A 139 1.72 -0.57 -8.07
N PRO A 140 1.72 0.60 -8.76
CA PRO A 140 0.60 1.01 -9.60
C PRO A 140 0.28 -0.01 -10.72
N LEU A 141 1.31 -0.58 -11.35
CA LEU A 141 1.13 -1.59 -12.41
C LEU A 141 0.61 -2.90 -11.82
N THR A 142 1.15 -3.32 -10.66
CA THR A 142 0.68 -4.50 -9.93
C THR A 142 -0.79 -4.37 -9.55
N LEU A 143 -1.20 -3.22 -8.98
CA LEU A 143 -2.61 -2.92 -8.66
C LEU A 143 -3.48 -2.95 -9.91
N CYS A 144 -3.03 -2.36 -11.01
CA CYS A 144 -3.77 -2.37 -12.27
C CYS A 144 -4.02 -3.80 -12.79
N ASN A 145 -3.00 -4.66 -12.72
CA ASN A 145 -3.11 -6.06 -13.14
C ASN A 145 -4.06 -6.87 -12.23
N LEU A 146 -3.99 -6.66 -10.91
CA LEU A 146 -4.89 -7.30 -9.96
C LEU A 146 -6.34 -6.89 -10.18
N ILE A 147 -6.60 -5.59 -10.34
CA ILE A 147 -7.94 -5.07 -10.63
C ILE A 147 -8.47 -5.65 -11.94
N LYS A 148 -7.63 -5.78 -12.98
CA LYS A 148 -8.02 -6.40 -14.26
C LYS A 148 -8.40 -7.87 -14.11
N GLN A 149 -7.62 -8.64 -13.35
CA GLN A 149 -7.92 -10.06 -13.10
C GLN A 149 -9.27 -10.23 -12.41
N VAL A 150 -9.58 -9.35 -11.46
CA VAL A 150 -10.84 -9.39 -10.70
C VAL A 150 -12.04 -8.90 -11.53
N ALA A 151 -11.86 -7.84 -12.33
CA ALA A 151 -12.93 -7.26 -13.15
C ALA A 151 -13.28 -8.08 -14.40
N GLY A 152 -12.43 -9.04 -14.80
CA GLY A 152 -12.59 -9.84 -16.00
C GLY A 152 -12.21 -9.11 -17.30
N SER A 153 -12.15 -9.85 -18.41
CA SER A 153 -11.64 -9.41 -19.72
C SER A 153 -12.44 -8.30 -20.41
N ASN A 154 -13.54 -7.83 -19.82
CA ASN A 154 -14.49 -6.92 -20.48
C ASN A 154 -14.19 -5.43 -20.20
N LEU A 155 -13.12 -5.11 -19.47
CA LEU A 155 -12.70 -3.73 -19.17
C LEU A 155 -11.47 -3.34 -20.02
N LEU A 156 -11.71 -2.58 -21.10
CA LEU A 156 -10.68 -1.88 -21.86
C LEU A 156 -10.17 -0.69 -21.05
N LYS A 157 -9.04 -0.86 -20.34
CA LYS A 157 -8.30 0.24 -19.72
C LYS A 157 -7.21 0.73 -20.66
N VAL A 158 -7.32 1.97 -21.12
CA VAL A 158 -6.27 2.68 -21.86
C VAL A 158 -5.38 3.37 -20.83
N GLY A 159 -4.10 3.01 -20.80
CA GLY A 159 -3.09 3.69 -19.99
C GLY A 159 -2.31 4.68 -20.85
N TYR A 160 -2.09 5.89 -20.35
CA TYR A 160 -1.23 6.88 -20.98
C TYR A 160 0.03 7.09 -20.13
N ILE A 161 1.20 7.10 -20.77
CA ILE A 161 2.44 7.51 -20.11
C ILE A 161 2.55 9.03 -20.25
N MET A 162 2.29 9.72 -19.14
CA MET A 162 2.42 11.17 -19.04
C MET A 162 3.87 11.56 -18.72
N LYS A 163 4.30 12.74 -19.19
CA LYS A 163 5.48 13.39 -18.62
C LYS A 163 5.19 13.74 -17.15
N PRO A 164 6.15 13.61 -16.23
CA PRO A 164 5.92 13.91 -14.80
C PRO A 164 5.32 15.31 -14.57
N SER A 165 5.76 16.30 -15.34
CA SER A 165 5.27 17.69 -15.26
C SER A 165 3.81 17.88 -15.68
N ARG A 166 3.20 16.91 -16.36
CA ARG A 166 1.82 16.96 -16.82
C ARG A 166 0.92 15.97 -16.11
N ALA A 167 1.45 15.11 -15.25
CA ALA A 167 0.66 14.09 -14.57
C ALA A 167 -0.51 14.72 -13.78
N GLU A 168 -0.29 15.86 -13.12
CA GLU A 168 -1.30 16.54 -12.31
C GLU A 168 -2.36 17.27 -13.15
N ASP A 169 -2.02 17.73 -14.35
CA ASP A 169 -2.96 18.43 -15.26
C ASP A 169 -4.10 17.53 -15.75
N PHE A 170 -3.83 16.22 -15.84
CA PHE A 170 -4.75 15.21 -16.37
C PHE A 170 -5.29 14.26 -15.29
N ALA A 171 -5.04 14.58 -14.02
CA ALA A 171 -5.43 13.76 -12.87
C ALA A 171 -6.85 14.08 -12.33
N LYS A 172 -7.69 14.69 -13.16
CA LYS A 172 -9.07 15.10 -12.85
C LYS A 172 -10.09 14.20 -13.51
#